data_AF-A0A7V9HB15-F1
#
_entry.id   AF-A0A7V9HB15-F1
#
_cell.length_a   1.000
_cell.length_b   1.000
_cell.length_c   1.000
_cell.angle_alpha   90.00
_cell.angle_beta   90.00
_cell.angle_gamma   90.00
#
_symmetry.space_group_name_H-M   'P 1'
#
loop_
_entity.id
_entity.type
_entity.pdbx_description
1 polymer ?
#
loop_
_entity_poly.entity_id
_entity_poly.type
_entity_poly.pdbx_seq_one_letter_code
_entity_poly.pdbx_strand_id
1 'polypeptide(L)'
;MPDYFDTSAFLKFILVEPESRAFRADTRARPERVSSALLLVEGARAAARYGSVAESRARSAMDRFVLVPLDDPVLQAAADLEPSELRSLDALHLATALSLGDDLERFYCYDARLGQAAAGLGIDVRAPAEAQRRPGTTRPVS
;
A
#
# COMPACT_ATOMS: atom_id res chain seq x y z
N MET A 1 16.51 -1.23 -3.69
CA MET A 1 15.56 -0.29 -3.05
C MET A 1 14.24 -1.04 -2.91
N PRO A 2 13.70 -1.24 -1.71
CA PRO A 2 12.40 -1.89 -1.54
C PRO A 2 11.22 -1.02 -1.96
N ASP A 3 10.12 -1.68 -2.32
CA ASP A 3 8.80 -1.06 -2.45
C ASP A 3 8.06 -1.16 -1.11
N TYR A 4 7.54 -0.04 -0.61
CA TYR A 4 6.72 0.00 0.60
C TYR A 4 5.24 -0.20 0.28
N PHE A 5 4.55 -0.99 1.10
CA PHE A 5 3.11 -1.22 0.98
C PHE A 5 2.43 -0.82 2.28
N ASP A 6 1.44 0.07 2.21
CA ASP A 6 0.51 0.25 3.32
C ASP A 6 -0.47 -0.94 3.41
N THR A 7 -1.33 -0.93 4.42
CA THR A 7 -2.38 -1.94 4.57
C THR A 7 -3.30 -2.01 3.34
N SER A 8 -3.65 -0.88 2.72
CA SER A 8 -4.58 -0.87 1.57
C SER A 8 -3.97 -1.55 0.33
N ALA A 9 -2.68 -1.33 0.05
CA ALA A 9 -1.93 -2.00 -1.00
C ALA A 9 -1.73 -3.49 -0.71
N PHE A 10 -1.48 -3.87 0.55
CA PHE A 10 -1.44 -5.28 0.94
C PHE A 10 -2.77 -5.98 0.69
N LEU A 11 -3.91 -5.34 0.98
CA LEU A 11 -5.22 -5.91 0.66
C LEU A 11 -5.39 -6.12 -0.84
N LYS A 12 -4.98 -5.15 -1.68
CA LYS A 12 -4.98 -5.32 -3.13
C LYS A 12 -4.05 -6.45 -3.60
N PHE A 13 -2.95 -6.69 -2.89
CA PHE A 13 -2.06 -7.83 -3.16
C PHE A 13 -2.74 -9.18 -2.90
N ILE A 14 -3.48 -9.33 -1.79
CA ILE A 14 -4.04 -10.64 -1.39
C ILE A 14 -5.42 -10.95 -1.96
N LEU A 15 -6.23 -9.92 -2.24
CA LEU A 15 -7.63 -10.14 -2.61
C LEU A 15 -7.81 -10.65 -4.03
N VAL A 16 -6.77 -10.59 -4.89
CA VAL A 16 -6.80 -11.11 -6.28
C VAL A 16 -8.14 -10.74 -6.93
N GLU A 17 -8.37 -9.44 -7.13
CA GLU A 17 -9.51 -9.03 -7.94
C GLU A 17 -9.23 -9.45 -9.41
N PRO A 18 -10.26 -9.82 -10.20
CA PRO A 18 -10.10 -10.15 -11.62
C PRO A 18 -9.40 -9.05 -12.45
N GLU A 19 -9.34 -7.84 -11.90
CA GLU A 19 -8.82 -6.61 -12.49
C GLU A 19 -7.46 -6.17 -11.88
N SER A 20 -6.79 -6.99 -11.04
CA SER A 20 -5.50 -6.60 -10.43
C SER A 20 -4.29 -6.86 -11.34
N ARG A 21 -4.46 -6.86 -12.67
CA ARG A 21 -3.35 -7.13 -13.61
C ARG A 21 -2.32 -6.01 -13.58
N ALA A 22 -2.77 -4.76 -13.51
CA ALA A 22 -1.89 -3.59 -13.47
C ALA A 22 -0.94 -3.64 -12.26
N PHE A 23 -1.48 -3.89 -11.06
CA PHE A 23 -0.70 -3.99 -9.84
C PHE A 23 0.32 -5.14 -9.88
N ARG A 24 -0.08 -6.31 -10.39
CA ARG A 24 0.85 -7.44 -10.55
C ARG A 24 1.93 -7.20 -11.59
N ALA A 25 1.62 -6.44 -12.64
CA ALA A 25 2.60 -6.09 -13.67
C ALA A 25 3.63 -5.09 -13.13
N ASP A 26 3.18 -4.08 -12.40
CA ASP A 26 4.02 -3.04 -11.78
C ASP A 26 4.94 -3.65 -10.71
N THR A 27 4.42 -4.58 -9.90
CA THR A 27 5.19 -5.27 -8.85
C THR A 27 5.95 -6.53 -9.32
N ARG A 28 5.99 -6.78 -10.64
CA ARG A 28 6.60 -7.99 -11.23
C ARG A 28 8.12 -7.99 -11.16
N ALA A 29 8.73 -6.80 -11.12
CA ALA A 29 10.18 -6.62 -11.08
C ALA A 29 10.84 -7.09 -9.76
N ARG A 30 10.04 -7.48 -8.76
CA ARG A 30 10.44 -7.98 -7.43
C ARG A 30 11.59 -7.20 -6.76
N PRO A 31 11.52 -5.86 -6.63
CA PRO A 31 12.16 -5.25 -5.47
C PRO A 31 11.62 -5.92 -4.20
N GLU A 32 12.45 -5.93 -3.16
CA GLU A 32 12.04 -6.39 -1.83
C GLU A 32 10.79 -5.63 -1.39
N ARG A 33 9.84 -6.30 -0.75
CA ARG A 33 8.61 -5.67 -0.29
C ARG A 33 8.71 -5.40 1.18
N VAL A 34 8.47 -4.16 1.57
CA VAL A 34 8.51 -3.74 2.97
C VAL A 34 7.16 -3.17 3.39
N SER A 35 6.87 -3.26 4.68
CA SER A 35 5.75 -2.57 5.31
C SER A 35 6.06 -2.30 6.77
N SER A 36 5.21 -1.53 7.45
CA SER A 36 5.26 -1.41 8.91
C SER A 36 4.86 -2.72 9.57
N ALA A 37 5.44 -3.00 10.75
CA ALA A 37 4.97 -4.05 11.64
C ALA A 37 3.47 -3.92 11.98
N LEU A 38 2.88 -2.72 11.85
CA LEU A 38 1.44 -2.49 11.93
C LEU A 38 0.62 -3.40 11.00
N LEU A 39 1.19 -3.76 9.84
CA LEU A 39 0.55 -4.62 8.85
C LEU A 39 0.13 -5.98 9.42
N LEU A 40 0.84 -6.50 10.44
CA LEU A 40 0.46 -7.74 11.12
C LEU A 40 -0.95 -7.66 11.70
N VAL A 41 -1.28 -6.52 12.32
CA VAL A 41 -2.56 -6.31 12.99
C VAL A 41 -3.61 -5.87 11.97
N GLU A 42 -3.30 -4.85 11.19
CA GLU A 42 -4.25 -4.28 10.25
C GLU A 42 -4.58 -5.23 9.10
N GLY A 43 -3.56 -5.86 8.52
CA GLY A 43 -3.71 -6.83 7.45
C GLY A 43 -4.55 -8.03 7.89
N ALA A 44 -4.29 -8.59 9.07
CA ALA A 44 -5.08 -9.70 9.62
C ALA A 44 -6.54 -9.29 9.88
N ARG A 45 -6.77 -8.16 10.56
CA ARG A 45 -8.12 -7.68 10.88
C ARG A 45 -8.91 -7.30 9.63
N ALA A 46 -8.26 -6.69 8.64
CA ALA A 46 -8.91 -6.33 7.40
C ALA A 46 -9.22 -7.57 6.57
N ALA A 47 -8.29 -8.52 6.44
CA ALA A 47 -8.53 -9.78 5.73
C ALA A 47 -9.69 -10.58 6.33
N ALA A 48 -9.82 -10.61 7.66
CA ALA A 48 -10.95 -11.27 8.33
C ALA A 48 -12.32 -10.75 7.91
N ARG A 49 -12.44 -9.46 7.55
CA ARG A 49 -13.69 -8.87 7.03
C ARG A 49 -14.06 -9.41 5.63
N TYR A 50 -13.11 -10.01 4.91
CA TYR A 50 -13.32 -10.62 3.60
C TYR A 50 -13.46 -12.15 3.65
N GLY A 51 -13.44 -12.74 4.84
CA GLY A 51 -13.66 -14.17 5.09
C GLY A 51 -12.40 -15.03 5.05
N SER A 52 -12.57 -16.31 5.38
CA SER A 52 -11.48 -17.26 5.67
C SER A 52 -10.48 -17.45 4.53
N VAL A 53 -10.92 -17.32 3.28
CA VAL A 53 -10.03 -17.39 2.10
C VAL A 53 -9.05 -16.20 2.11
N ALA A 54 -9.53 -14.99 2.38
CA ALA A 54 -8.69 -13.80 2.45
C ALA A 54 -7.73 -13.87 3.64
N GLU A 55 -8.18 -14.35 4.80
CA GLU A 55 -7.31 -14.57 5.97
C GLU A 55 -6.16 -15.55 5.67
N SER A 56 -6.46 -16.67 5.01
CA SER A 56 -5.46 -17.66 4.62
C SER A 56 -4.42 -17.07 3.66
N ARG A 57 -4.89 -16.27 2.69
CA ARG A 57 -4.01 -15.55 1.76
C ARG A 57 -3.17 -14.49 2.47
N ALA A 58 -3.75 -13.75 3.43
CA ALA A 58 -3.03 -12.77 4.23
C ALA A 58 -1.86 -13.40 4.99
N ARG A 59 -2.12 -14.53 5.68
CA ARG A 59 -1.06 -15.29 6.37
C ARG A 59 0.04 -15.71 5.41
N SER A 60 -0.31 -16.30 4.28
CA SER A 60 0.66 -16.75 3.27
C SER A 60 1.42 -15.60 2.60
N ALA A 61 0.81 -14.42 2.51
CA ALA A 61 1.41 -13.25 1.89
C ALA A 61 2.38 -12.53 2.84
N MET A 62 2.17 -12.61 4.15
CA MET A 62 3.00 -11.94 5.15
C MET A 62 4.47 -12.37 5.05
N ASP A 63 4.74 -13.65 4.77
CA ASP A 63 6.09 -14.20 4.57
C ASP A 63 6.87 -13.56 3.40
N ARG A 64 6.20 -12.74 2.58
CA ARG A 64 6.77 -12.04 1.42
C ARG A 64 7.09 -10.58 1.70
N PHE A 65 6.86 -10.12 2.92
CA PHE A 65 7.12 -8.76 3.38
C PHE A 65 8.18 -8.76 4.47
N VAL A 66 9.15 -7.86 4.34
CA VAL A 66 10.00 -7.47 5.46
C VAL A 66 9.24 -6.41 6.25
N LEU A 67 9.12 -6.63 7.56
CA LEU A 67 8.38 -5.73 8.44
C LEU A 67 9.34 -4.81 9.19
N VAL A 68 9.20 -3.52 8.96
CA VAL A 68 9.94 -2.48 9.66
C VAL A 68 9.30 -2.28 11.05
N PRO A 69 10.07 -2.37 12.14
CA PRO A 69 9.56 -2.16 13.50
C PRO A 69 8.96 -0.77 13.70
N LEU A 70 7.98 -0.67 14.61
CA LEU A 70 7.53 0.60 15.16
C LEU A 70 8.33 0.91 16.43
N ASP A 71 9.54 1.42 16.26
CA ASP A 71 10.40 1.87 17.35
C ASP A 71 10.16 3.33 17.71
N ASP A 72 10.78 3.79 18.81
CA ASP A 72 10.58 5.14 19.33
C ASP A 72 10.84 6.23 18.27
N PRO A 73 11.88 6.16 17.42
CA PRO A 73 12.08 7.11 16.31
C PRO A 73 10.89 7.16 15.34
N VAL A 74 10.36 6.02 14.91
CA VAL A 74 9.20 5.98 14.01
C VAL A 74 7.96 6.54 14.69
N LEU A 75 7.73 6.23 15.97
CA LEU A 75 6.60 6.74 16.74
C LEU A 75 6.65 8.26 16.89
N GLN A 76 7.83 8.81 17.21
CA GLN A 76 8.02 10.26 17.34
C GLN A 76 7.84 10.95 15.99
N ALA A 77 8.45 10.42 14.93
CA ALA A 77 8.27 10.97 13.58
C ALA A 77 6.79 10.96 13.16
N ALA A 78 6.05 9.90 13.46
CA ALA A 78 4.62 9.83 13.17
C ALA A 78 3.79 10.86 13.95
N ALA A 79 4.18 11.18 15.19
CA ALA A 79 3.53 12.19 16.02
C ALA A 79 3.77 13.63 15.51
N ASP A 80 4.92 13.87 14.88
CA ASP A 80 5.33 15.18 14.37
C ASP A 80 4.97 15.40 12.89
N LEU A 81 4.37 14.40 12.22
CA LEU A 81 4.00 14.49 10.80
C LEU A 81 2.80 15.43 10.59
N GLU A 82 2.95 16.29 9.58
CA GLU A 82 1.86 17.10 9.03
C GLU A 82 1.37 16.47 7.71
N PRO A 83 0.08 16.64 7.33
CA PRO A 83 -0.94 17.40 8.05
C PRO A 83 -1.54 16.64 9.25
N SER A 84 -1.88 17.35 10.33
CA SER A 84 -2.48 16.78 11.55
C SER A 84 -3.80 16.00 11.35
N GLU A 85 -4.47 16.20 10.21
CA GLU A 85 -5.68 15.46 9.80
C GLU A 85 -5.39 14.04 9.29
N LEU A 86 -4.12 13.70 9.05
CA LEU A 86 -3.70 12.33 8.74
C LEU A 86 -4.02 11.43 9.94
N ARG A 87 -4.71 10.31 9.69
CA ARG A 87 -5.07 9.39 10.77
C ARG A 87 -3.79 8.79 11.36
N SER A 88 -3.79 8.50 12.65
CA SER A 88 -2.59 8.00 13.34
C SER A 88 -1.96 6.76 12.68
N LEU A 89 -2.77 5.84 12.16
CA LEU A 89 -2.27 4.64 11.48
C LEU A 89 -1.64 4.96 10.11
N ASP A 90 -2.22 5.91 9.39
CA ASP A 90 -1.67 6.42 8.12
C ASP A 90 -0.36 7.18 8.38
N ALA A 91 -0.29 7.97 9.46
CA ALA A 91 0.93 8.65 9.90
C ALA A 91 2.05 7.66 10.29
N LEU A 92 1.71 6.56 10.98
CA LEU A 92 2.66 5.50 11.29
C LEU A 92 3.20 4.83 10.03
N HIS A 93 2.34 4.52 9.06
CA HIS A 93 2.78 4.00 7.77
C HIS A 93 3.72 4.96 7.05
N LEU A 94 3.36 6.25 7.00
CA LEU A 94 4.16 7.28 6.34
C LEU A 94 5.52 7.48 7.03
N ALA A 95 5.55 7.60 8.36
CA ALA A 95 6.78 7.72 9.13
C ALA A 95 7.70 6.50 8.95
N THR A 96 7.11 5.30 8.92
CA THR A 96 7.88 4.07 8.65
C THR A 96 8.47 4.06 7.24
N ALA A 97 7.75 4.56 6.24
CA ALA A 97 8.28 4.65 4.89
C ALA A 97 9.40 5.69 4.78
N LEU A 98 9.25 6.84 5.44
CA LEU A 98 10.26 7.89 5.48
C LEU A 98 11.55 7.44 6.18
N SER A 99 11.47 6.55 7.18
CA SER A 99 12.66 6.03 7.86
C SER A 99 13.57 5.19 6.96
N LEU A 100 13.07 4.72 5.81
CA LEU A 100 13.86 4.04 4.79
C LEU A 100 14.70 5.01 3.93
N GLY A 101 14.40 6.31 3.97
CA GLY A 101 15.15 7.35 3.24
C GLY A 101 15.34 7.01 1.75
N ASP A 102 16.58 7.15 1.28
CA ASP A 102 16.97 6.90 -0.11
C ASP A 102 16.91 5.42 -0.52
N ASP A 103 16.66 4.49 0.42
CA ASP A 103 16.45 3.09 0.07
C ASP A 103 15.02 2.82 -0.41
N LEU A 104 14.06 3.72 -0.18
CA LEU A 104 12.67 3.56 -0.63
C LEU A 104 12.56 3.76 -2.15
N GLU A 105 12.10 2.75 -2.89
CA GLU A 105 11.86 2.87 -4.32
C GLU A 105 10.50 3.50 -4.63
N ARG A 106 9.42 2.92 -4.08
CA ARG A 106 8.03 3.32 -4.33
C ARG A 106 7.18 3.10 -3.10
N PHE A 107 6.13 3.88 -2.95
CA PHE A 107 5.11 3.72 -1.92
C PHE A 107 3.76 3.35 -2.54
N TYR A 108 3.35 2.10 -2.36
CA TYR A 108 2.05 1.61 -2.80
C TYR A 108 0.99 1.90 -1.75
N CYS A 109 -0.03 2.65 -2.16
CA CYS A 109 -1.17 3.00 -1.34
C CYS A 109 -2.39 3.29 -2.21
N TYR A 110 -3.57 2.86 -1.76
CA TYR A 110 -4.85 3.09 -2.41
C TYR A 110 -5.77 4.04 -1.63
N ASP A 111 -5.35 4.52 -0.46
CA ASP A 111 -5.99 5.65 0.22
C ASP A 111 -5.48 6.97 -0.37
N ALA A 112 -6.40 7.77 -0.92
CA ALA A 112 -6.04 9.01 -1.61
C ALA A 112 -5.41 10.06 -0.68
N ARG A 113 -5.79 10.10 0.60
CA ARG A 113 -5.26 11.09 1.55
C ARG A 113 -3.85 10.73 1.97
N LEU A 114 -3.61 9.46 2.30
CA LEU A 114 -2.26 8.98 2.60
C LEU A 114 -1.34 9.12 1.37
N GLY A 115 -1.83 8.77 0.18
CA GLY A 115 -1.08 8.95 -1.06
C GLY A 115 -0.72 10.42 -1.33
N GLN A 116 -1.62 11.36 -1.08
CA GLN A 116 -1.33 12.80 -1.22
C GLN A 116 -0.29 13.29 -0.20
N ALA A 117 -0.39 12.85 1.06
CA ALA A 117 0.59 13.20 2.08
C ALA A 117 1.98 12.69 1.73
N ALA A 118 2.09 11.41 1.32
CA ALA A 118 3.35 10.81 0.89
C ALA A 118 3.97 11.52 -0.33
N ALA A 119 3.15 11.82 -1.35
CA ALA A 119 3.61 12.55 -2.53
C ALA A 119 4.05 13.98 -2.19
N GLY A 120 3.37 14.65 -1.25
CA GLY A 120 3.76 15.97 -0.75
C GLY A 120 5.15 16.00 -0.09
N LEU A 121 5.62 14.85 0.39
CA LEU A 121 6.95 14.65 0.96
C LEU A 121 7.98 14.13 -0.06
N GLY A 122 7.63 14.09 -1.34
CA GLY A 122 8.53 13.70 -2.43
C GLY A 122 8.64 12.19 -2.67
N ILE A 123 7.79 11.36 -2.06
CA ILE A 123 7.79 9.91 -2.27
C ILE A 123 7.11 9.57 -3.61
N ASP A 124 7.68 8.63 -4.39
CA ASP A 124 7.02 8.07 -5.59
C ASP A 124 5.84 7.17 -5.19
N VAL A 125 4.63 7.74 -5.22
CA VAL A 125 3.40 7.04 -4.84
C VAL A 125 2.80 6.32 -6.05
N ARG A 126 2.46 5.03 -5.84
CA ARG A 126 1.91 4.16 -6.87
C ARG A 126 0.57 3.59 -6.45
N ALA A 127 -0.44 3.82 -7.28
CA ALA A 127 -1.74 3.16 -7.17
C ALA A 127 -2.15 2.58 -8.54
N PRO A 128 -1.47 1.54 -9.05
CA PRO A 128 -1.83 0.96 -10.34
C PRO A 128 -3.28 0.48 -10.32
N ALA A 129 -4.11 1.09 -11.16
CA ALA A 129 -5.47 0.67 -11.44
C ALA A 129 -5.57 0.24 -12.90
N GLU A 130 -6.48 -0.68 -13.21
CA GLU A 130 -6.79 -0.94 -14.61
C GLU A 130 -7.45 0.30 -15.23
N ALA A 131 -6.98 0.67 -16.43
CA ALA A 131 -7.67 1.69 -17.22
C ALA A 131 -9.11 1.21 -17.44
N GLN A 132 -10.09 1.92 -16.87
CA GLN A 132 -11.49 1.64 -17.14
C GLN A 132 -11.67 1.61 -18.65
N ARG A 133 -12.11 0.48 -19.21
CA ARG A 133 -12.51 0.44 -20.62
C ARG A 133 -13.58 1.52 -20.78
N ARG A 134 -13.28 2.58 -21.53
CA ARG A 134 -14.29 3.57 -21.93
C ARG A 134 -15.43 2.78 -22.59
N PRO A 135 -16.71 2.97 -22.23
CA PRO A 135 -17.79 2.39 -22.99
C PRO A 135 -17.63 2.87 -24.43
N GLY A 136 -17.52 1.91 -25.36
CA GLY A 136 -17.23 2.20 -26.76
C GLY A 136 -18.23 3.21 -27.31
N THR A 137 -17.72 4.27 -27.92
CA THR A 137 -18.53 5.12 -28.79
C THR A 137 -19.00 4.25 -29.95
N THR A 138 -20.23 3.76 -29.89
CA THR A 138 -20.91 3.19 -31.04
C THR A 138 -21.01 4.30 -32.09
N ARG A 139 -20.25 4.19 -33.18
CA ARG A 139 -20.47 5.01 -34.38
C ARG A 139 -21.90 4.75 -34.87
N PRO A 140 -22.67 5.77 -35.26
CA PRO A 140 -23.93 5.53 -35.95
C PRO A 140 -23.62 4.85 -37.28
N VAL A 141 -24.30 3.73 -37.54
CA VAL A 141 -24.30 3.09 -38.84
C VAL A 141 -25.09 4.00 -39.77
N SER A 142 -24.46 4.40 -40.87
CA SER A 142 -25.07 5.20 -41.95
C SER A 142 -26.07 4.37 -42.76
#